data_AF-A0A7V2L7X8-F1
#
_entry.id   AF-A0A7V2L7X8-F1
#
_cell.length_a   1.000
_cell.length_b   1.000
_cell.length_c   1.000
_cell.angle_alpha   90.00
_cell.angle_beta   90.00
_cell.angle_gamma   90.00
#
_symmetry.space_group_name_H-M   'P 1'
#
loop_
_entity.id
_entity.type
_entity.pdbx_description
1 polymer ?
#
loop_
_entity_poly.entity_id
_entity_poly.type
_entity_poly.pdbx_seq_one_letter_code
_entity_poly.pdbx_strand_id
1 'polypeptide(L)' 'PNVEVVSNGADPDHFHPEYFGKGFRWQLPDLACAERAYRLAREAYDAAGRQVLDATIGGKLTVFPKVDYESLFSS' A
#
# COMPACT_ATOMS: atom_id res chain seq x y z
N PRO A 1 -13.32 -6.97 -0.86
CA PRO A 1 -13.03 -8.28 -1.45
C PRO A 1 -12.13 -8.11 -2.66
N ASN A 2 -11.18 -9.02 -2.87
CA ASN A 2 -10.37 -9.02 -4.08
C ASN A 2 -11.28 -9.12 -5.33
N VAL A 3 -10.93 -8.41 -6.39
CA VAL A 3 -11.64 -8.43 -7.67
C VAL A 3 -10.68 -8.94 -8.73
N GLU A 4 -11.05 -10.02 -9.43
CA GLU A 4 -10.27 -10.47 -10.57
C GLU A 4 -10.50 -9.56 -11.78
N VAL A 5 -9.41 -9.17 -12.43
CA VAL A 5 -9.43 -8.42 -13.68
C VAL A 5 -8.52 -9.08 -14.71
N VAL A 6 -8.79 -8.83 -15.98
CA VAL A 6 -7.99 -9.31 -17.11
C VAL A 6 -7.27 -8.12 -17.74
N SER A 7 -5.95 -8.22 -17.91
CA SER A 7 -5.18 -7.19 -18.60
C SER A 7 -5.59 -7.11 -20.07
N ASN A 8 -5.84 -5.89 -20.54
CA ASN A 8 -6.22 -5.61 -21.92
C ASN A 8 -5.03 -5.24 -22.82
N GLY A 9 -3.82 -5.14 -22.27
CA GLY A 9 -2.64 -4.72 -23.02
C GLY A 9 -1.52 -4.20 -22.12
N ALA A 10 -0.71 -3.29 -22.65
CA ALA A 10 0.40 -2.72 -21.91
C ALA A 10 -0.08 -1.88 -20.71
N ASP A 11 0.66 -1.97 -19.61
CA ASP A 11 0.44 -1.22 -18.39
C ASP A 11 1.67 -0.32 -18.13
N PRO A 12 1.60 0.98 -18.45
CA PRO A 12 2.75 1.88 -18.35
C PRO A 12 3.15 2.21 -16.90
N ASP A 13 2.28 1.91 -15.92
CA ASP A 13 2.53 2.17 -14.51
C ASP A 13 3.35 1.05 -13.85
N HIS A 14 3.59 -0.04 -14.57
CA HIS A 14 4.50 -1.11 -14.18
C HIS A 14 5.94 -0.86 -14.64
N PHE A 15 6.91 -1.50 -13.97
CA PHE A 15 8.33 -1.36 -14.32
C PHE A 15 8.65 -1.74 -15.77
N HIS A 16 7.82 -2.61 -16.37
CA HIS A 16 7.86 -2.96 -17.78
C HIS A 16 6.43 -2.94 -18.34
N PRO A 17 6.18 -2.30 -19.49
CA PRO A 17 4.83 -2.18 -20.04
C PRO A 17 4.13 -3.52 -20.29
N GLU A 18 4.89 -4.56 -20.60
CA GLU A 18 4.36 -5.91 -20.84
C GLU A 18 4.32 -6.81 -19.59
N TYR A 19 4.58 -6.27 -18.39
CA TYR A 19 4.60 -7.07 -17.16
C TYR A 19 3.27 -7.80 -16.94
N PHE A 20 2.16 -7.14 -17.24
CA PHE A 20 0.84 -7.75 -17.35
C PHE A 20 0.36 -7.73 -18.81
N GLY A 21 0.98 -8.57 -19.64
CA GLY A 21 0.57 -8.74 -21.04
C GLY A 21 -0.92 -9.06 -21.22
N LYS A 22 -1.43 -8.84 -22.44
CA LYS A 22 -2.85 -9.07 -22.78
C LYS A 22 -3.30 -10.47 -22.39
N GLY A 23 -4.42 -10.57 -21.67
CA GLY A 23 -5.00 -11.83 -21.20
C GLY A 23 -4.50 -12.29 -19.83
N PHE A 24 -3.54 -11.58 -19.22
CA PHE A 24 -3.10 -11.89 -17.86
C PHE A 24 -4.24 -11.64 -16.85
N ARG A 25 -4.51 -12.63 -15.99
CA ARG A 25 -5.54 -12.54 -14.94
C ARG A 25 -4.88 -12.23 -13.62
N TRP A 26 -5.35 -11.20 -12.93
CA TRP A 26 -4.81 -10.82 -11.63
C TRP A 26 -5.88 -10.31 -10.69
N GLN A 27 -5.59 -10.36 -9.40
CA GLN A 27 -6.52 -9.95 -8.34
C GLN A 27 -6.15 -8.55 -7.85
N LEU A 28 -7.10 -7.62 -8.01
CA LEU A 28 -7.00 -6.30 -7.39
C LEU A 28 -6.92 -6.44 -5.87
N PRO A 29 -6.16 -5.54 -5.20
CA PRO A 29 -6.04 -5.55 -3.75
C PRO A 29 -7.40 -5.26 -3.09
N ASP A 30 -7.72 -6.03 -2.06
CA ASP A 30 -8.84 -5.73 -1.18
C ASP A 30 -8.44 -4.64 -0.18
N LEU A 31 -8.70 -3.38 -0.55
CA LEU A 31 -8.33 -2.22 0.26
C LEU A 31 -8.98 -2.23 1.65
N ALA A 32 -10.23 -2.70 1.76
CA ALA A 32 -10.93 -2.78 3.04
C ALA A 32 -10.31 -3.85 3.95
N CYS A 33 -9.92 -4.99 3.39
CA CYS A 33 -9.20 -6.01 4.15
C CYS A 33 -7.81 -5.52 4.58
N ALA A 34 -7.08 -4.85 3.68
CA ALA A 34 -5.79 -4.25 3.99
C ALA A 34 -5.88 -3.20 5.11
N GLU A 35 -6.89 -2.34 5.08
CA GLU A 35 -7.10 -1.33 6.13
C GLU A 35 -7.36 -1.96 7.50
N ARG A 36 -8.15 -3.03 7.56
CA ARG A 36 -8.32 -3.81 8.79
C ARG A 36 -7.00 -4.38 9.30
N ALA A 37 -6.18 -4.93 8.41
CA ALA A 37 -4.87 -5.45 8.78
C ALA A 37 -3.93 -4.34 9.31
N TYR A 38 -3.95 -3.15 8.71
CA TYR A 38 -3.18 -2.00 9.20
C TYR A 38 -3.63 -1.55 10.59
N ARG A 39 -4.94 -1.56 10.87
CA ARG A 39 -5.46 -1.23 12.21
C ARG A 39 -5.01 -2.23 13.27
N LEU A 40 -5.06 -3.53 12.96
CA LEU A 40 -4.53 -4.57 13.84
C LEU A 40 -3.03 -4.42 14.08
N ALA A 41 -2.26 -4.07 13.04
CA ALA A 41 -0.84 -3.79 13.18
C ALA A 41 -0.58 -2.58 14.09
N ARG A 42 -1.34 -1.50 13.92
CA ARG A 42 -1.26 -0.33 14.80
C ARG A 42 -1.52 -0.70 16.26
N GLU A 43 -2.61 -1.40 16.53
CA GLU A 43 -2.97 -1.84 17.89
C GLU A 43 -1.87 -2.70 18.53
N ALA A 44 -1.28 -3.63 17.76
CA ALA A 44 -0.20 -4.48 18.25
C ALA A 44 1.08 -3.71 18.58
N TYR A 45 1.44 -2.72 17.76
CA TYR A 45 2.61 -1.87 18.03
C TYR A 45 2.37 -0.95 19.21
N ASP A 46 1.20 -0.31 19.30
CA ASP A 46 0.83 0.57 20.40
C ASP A 46 0.87 -0.20 21.74
N ALA A 47 0.33 -1.44 21.76
CA ALA A 47 0.37 -2.31 22.94
C ALA A 47 1.79 -2.73 23.35
N ALA A 48 2.73 -2.77 22.41
CA ALA A 48 4.15 -3.04 22.66
C ALA A 48 4.94 -1.76 23.02
N GLY A 49 4.28 -0.60 23.17
CA GLY A 49 4.95 0.68 23.43
C GLY A 49 5.75 1.19 22.22
N ARG A 50 5.36 0.82 21.01
CA ARG A 50 6.00 1.19 19.74
C ARG A 50 5.01 1.93 18.86
N GLN A 51 5.51 2.70 17.89
CA GLN A 51 4.66 3.43 16.95
C GLN A 51 5.09 3.16 15.51
N VAL A 52 4.11 2.96 14.64
CA VAL A 52 4.30 2.93 13.18
C VAL A 52 3.95 4.31 12.63
N LEU A 53 4.83 4.87 11.79
CA LEU A 53 4.64 6.16 11.13
C LEU A 53 4.49 5.95 9.61
N ASP A 54 3.64 6.75 8.98
CA ASP A 54 3.49 6.79 7.53
C ASP A 54 4.21 8.02 6.96
N ALA A 55 5.37 7.78 6.36
CA ALA A 55 6.20 8.78 5.68
C ALA A 55 5.94 8.86 4.16
N THR A 56 4.83 8.28 3.67
CA THR A 56 4.51 8.24 2.25
C THR A 56 4.09 9.63 1.75
N ILE A 57 4.92 10.25 0.92
CA ILE A 57 4.63 11.53 0.27
C ILE A 57 3.37 11.40 -0.60
N GLY A 58 2.33 12.19 -0.30
CA GLY A 58 1.06 12.16 -1.02
C GLY A 58 0.23 10.88 -0.85
N GLY A 59 0.63 9.98 0.05
CA GLY A 59 -0.09 8.72 0.29
C GLY A 59 -1.46 8.95 0.96
N LYS A 60 -2.48 8.23 0.49
CA LYS A 60 -3.87 8.37 1.00
C LYS A 60 -4.17 7.56 2.26
N LEU A 61 -3.24 6.75 2.74
CA LEU A 61 -3.42 5.95 3.95
C LEU A 61 -3.49 6.88 5.18
N THR A 62 -4.47 6.65 6.04
CA THR A 62 -4.74 7.47 7.24
C THR A 62 -4.71 6.67 8.54
N VAL A 63 -4.39 5.37 8.48
CA VAL A 63 -4.40 4.48 9.65
C VAL A 63 -3.26 4.81 10.63
N PHE A 64 -2.08 5.13 10.09
CA PHE A 64 -0.90 5.51 10.87
C PHE A 64 -0.72 7.03 10.87
N PRO A 65 -0.15 7.62 11.94
CA PRO A 65 0.20 9.03 11.95
C PRO A 65 1.17 9.37 10.82
N LYS A 66 0.93 10.50 10.14
CA LYS A 66 1.81 11.00 9.09
C LYS A 66 3.08 11.60 9.70
N VAL A 67 4.19 11.42 9.00
CA VAL A 67 5.45 12.12 9.27
C VAL A 67 6.03 12.65 7.96
N ASP A 68 6.71 13.79 8.02
CA ASP A 68 7.49 14.26 6.89
C ASP A 68 8.71 13.36 6.69
N TYR A 69 8.85 12.80 5.49
CA TYR A 69 9.95 11.88 5.16
C TYR A 69 11.31 12.56 5.32
N GLU A 70 11.44 13.81 4.88
CA GLU A 70 12.73 14.52 4.89
C GLU A 70 13.21 14.79 6.32
N SER A 71 12.29 14.92 7.27
CA SER A 71 12.61 15.13 8.69
C SER A 71 13.26 13.91 9.37
N LEU A 72 13.20 12.72 8.77
CA LEU A 72 13.68 11.48 9.38
C LEU A 72 15.19 11.23 9.23
N PHE A 73 15.86 11.94 8.31
CA PHE A 73 17.23 11.61 7.88
C PHE A 73 18.22 12.78 8.02
N SER A 74 17.87 13.82 8.77
CA SER A 74 18.80 14.90 9.10
C SER A 74 20.02 14.34 9.85
N SER A 75 21.22 14.68 9.36
CA SER A 75 22.50 14.49 10.06
C SER A 75 22.70 15.55 11.14
#